data_AF-A0A1T3VUE3-F1
#
_entry.id   AF-A0A1T3VUE3-F1
#
_cell.length_a   1.000
_cell.length_b   1.000
_cell.length_c   1.000
_cell.angle_alpha   90.00
_cell.angle_beta   90.00
_cell.angle_gamma   90.00
#
_symmetry.space_group_name_H-M   'P 1'
#
loop_
_entity.id
_entity.type
_entity.pdbx_description
1 polymer ?
#
loop_
_entity_poly.entity_id
_entity_poly.type
_entity_poly.pdbx_seq_one_letter_code
_entity_poly.pdbx_strand_id
1 'polypeptide(L)' 'MNDLYYDPWDVGIDIDPYPTYRRLRDEAPVYYNERHDFWGISRYADVDAALRDPQRLSSA' A
#
# COMPACT_ATOMS: atom_id res chain seq x y z
N MET A 1 -12.46 16.98 2.06
CA MET A 1 -11.17 16.30 1.95
C MET A 1 -11.44 14.97 1.29
N ASN A 2 -10.68 14.60 0.26
CA ASN A 2 -10.93 13.38 -0.51
C ASN A 2 -10.49 12.16 0.32
N ASP A 3 -11.32 11.14 0.39
CA ASP A 3 -11.01 9.90 1.09
C ASP A 3 -9.74 9.27 0.50
N LEU A 4 -8.95 8.61 1.36
CA LEU A 4 -7.69 7.99 0.96
C LEU A 4 -7.96 6.80 0.04
N TYR A 5 -7.54 6.90 -1.21
CA TYR A 5 -7.68 5.87 -2.23
C TYR A 5 -6.32 5.54 -2.84
N TYR A 6 -6.00 4.25 -2.91
CA TYR A 6 -4.82 3.75 -3.60
C TYR A 6 -5.20 2.63 -4.56
N ASP A 7 -4.85 2.79 -5.82
CA ASP A 7 -5.05 1.79 -6.87
C ASP A 7 -3.79 1.73 -7.74
N PRO A 8 -3.10 0.58 -7.80
CA PRO A 8 -1.89 0.45 -8.62
C PRO A 8 -2.17 0.49 -10.13
N TRP A 9 -3.43 0.41 -10.56
CA TRP A 9 -3.82 0.50 -11.97
C TRP A 9 -4.45 1.84 -12.35
N ASP A 10 -4.58 2.77 -11.41
CA ASP A 10 -5.05 4.13 -11.71
C ASP A 10 -3.91 4.94 -12.35
N VAL A 11 -4.13 5.37 -13.60
CA VAL A 11 -3.13 6.11 -14.40
C VAL A 11 -2.69 7.41 -13.74
N GLY A 12 -3.60 8.10 -13.04
CA GLY A 12 -3.26 9.36 -12.36
C GLY A 12 -2.33 9.12 -11.17
N ILE A 13 -2.57 8.04 -10.43
CA ILE A 13 -1.69 7.62 -9.32
C ILE A 13 -0.35 7.10 -9.87
N ASP A 14 -0.35 6.35 -10.97
CA ASP A 14 0.88 5.80 -11.57
C ASP A 14 1.84 6.91 -12.05
N ILE A 15 1.30 8.01 -12.60
CA ILE A 15 2.10 9.16 -13.07
C ILE A 15 2.77 9.90 -11.91
N ASP A 16 2.07 10.10 -10.79
CA ASP A 16 2.62 10.74 -9.59
C ASP A 16 2.16 10.01 -8.32
N PRO A 17 2.84 8.92 -7.93
CA PRO A 17 2.39 8.07 -6.83
C PRO A 17 2.79 8.64 -5.46
N TYR A 18 3.78 9.54 -5.41
CA TYR A 18 4.39 9.98 -4.15
C TYR A 18 3.43 10.74 -3.21
N PRO A 19 2.50 11.58 -3.70
CA PRO A 19 1.45 12.16 -2.86
C PRO A 19 0.59 11.08 -2.20
N THR A 20 0.13 10.09 -2.96
CA THR A 20 -0.68 8.97 -2.43
C THR A 20 0.11 8.13 -1.43
N TYR A 21 1.36 7.79 -1.75
CA TYR A 21 2.24 7.03 -0.85
C TYR A 21 2.55 7.78 0.44
N ARG A 22 2.67 9.11 0.40
CA ARG A 22 2.84 9.92 1.62
C ARG A 22 1.63 9.76 2.53
N ARG A 23 0.42 9.92 1.99
CA ARG A 23 -0.81 9.73 2.75
C ARG A 23 -0.95 8.31 3.29
N LEU A 24 -0.61 7.28 2.50
CA LEU A 24 -0.59 5.90 3.01
C LEU A 24 0.36 5.74 4.19
N ARG A 25 1.54 6.35 4.19
CA ARG A 25 2.50 6.22 5.32
C ARG A 25 2.05 6.96 6.58
N ASP A 26 1.43 8.12 6.39
CA ASP A 26 1.07 9.05 7.47
C ASP A 26 -0.30 8.69 8.08
N GLU A 27 -1.28 8.32 7.25
CA GLU A 27 -2.69 8.14 7.64
C GLU A 27 -3.08 6.66 7.81
N ALA A 28 -2.61 5.77 6.92
CA ALA A 28 -3.04 4.37 6.87
C ALA A 28 -1.88 3.41 6.53
N PRO A 29 -0.90 3.22 7.44
CA PRO A 29 0.30 2.43 7.16
C PRO A 29 0.00 0.95 6.85
N VAL A 30 -1.14 0.46 7.33
CA VAL A 30 -1.82 -0.76 6.88
C VAL A 30 -3.14 -0.31 6.25
N TYR A 31 -3.24 -0.47 4.93
CA TYR A 31 -4.39 -0.03 4.13
C TYR A 31 -5.11 -1.26 3.57
N TYR A 32 -6.45 -1.26 3.64
CA TYR A 32 -7.26 -2.25 2.96
C TYR A 32 -7.94 -1.60 1.75
N ASN A 33 -7.75 -2.19 0.57
CA ASN A 33 -8.46 -1.80 -0.64
C ASN A 33 -9.67 -2.73 -0.83
N GLU A 34 -10.87 -2.24 -0.53
CA GLU A 34 -12.12 -3.01 -0.69
C GLU A 34 -12.44 -3.34 -2.15
N ARG A 35 -12.05 -2.46 -3.09
CA ARG A 35 -12.36 -2.62 -4.52
C ARG A 35 -11.61 -3.79 -5.14
N HIS A 36 -10.36 -3.95 -4.75
CA HIS A 36 -9.43 -4.95 -5.31
C HIS A 36 -9.11 -6.08 -4.33
N ASP A 37 -9.75 -6.08 -3.15
CA ASP A 37 -9.62 -7.06 -2.07
C ASP A 37 -8.17 -7.39 -1.69
N PHE A 38 -7.38 -6.35 -1.40
CA PHE A 38 -5.99 -6.53 -0.96
C PHE A 38 -5.60 -5.64 0.21
N TRP A 39 -4.57 -6.09 0.93
CA TRP A 39 -3.89 -5.34 1.96
C TRP A 39 -2.61 -4.71 1.41
N GLY A 40 -2.40 -3.43 1.69
CA GLY A 40 -1.18 -2.68 1.37
C GLY A 40 -0.45 -2.24 2.64
N ILE A 41 0.86 -2.39 2.64
CA ILE A 41 1.77 -1.88 3.68
C ILE A 41 2.70 -0.83 3.07
N SER A 42 2.86 0.32 3.72
CA SER A 42 3.48 1.50 3.09
C SER A 42 4.77 1.99 3.77
N ARG A 43 5.03 1.59 5.02
CA ARG A 43 6.25 1.97 5.73
C ARG A 43 7.39 1.02 5.40
N TYR A 44 8.57 1.59 5.18
CA TYR A 44 9.75 0.84 4.80
C TYR A 44 10.07 -0.32 5.74
N ALA A 45 10.04 -0.09 7.06
CA ALA A 45 10.34 -1.12 8.05
C ALA A 45 9.35 -2.31 7.98
N ASP A 46 8.07 -2.02 7.76
CA ASP A 46 7.03 -3.05 7.65
C ASP A 46 7.19 -3.85 6.36
N VAL A 47 7.54 -3.18 5.25
CA VAL A 47 7.83 -3.82 3.96
C VAL A 47 9.08 -4.72 4.05
N ASP A 48 10.18 -4.24 4.62
CA ASP A 48 11.40 -5.05 4.79
C ASP A 48 11.16 -6.27 5.68
N ALA A 49 10.41 -6.12 6.78
CA ALA A 49 10.04 -7.23 7.65
C ALA A 49 9.14 -8.24 6.92
N ALA A 50 8.14 -7.78 6.19
CA ALA A 50 7.22 -8.61 5.44
C ALA A 50 7.92 -9.45 4.36
N LEU A 51 8.81 -8.82 3.58
CA LEU A 51 9.58 -9.50 2.54
C LEU A 51 10.53 -10.57 3.09
N ARG A 52 10.87 -10.52 4.37
CA ARG A 52 11.74 -11.48 5.07
C ARG A 52 10.97 -12.61 5.78
N ASP A 53 9.64 -12.58 5.78
CA ASP A 53 8.79 -13.58 6.45
C ASP A 53 7.96 -14.41 5.44
N PRO A 54 8.61 -15.28 4.63
CA PRO A 54 7.90 -16.12 3.67
C PRO A 54 7.04 -17.20 4.32
N GLN A 55 7.19 -17.44 5.64
CA GLN A 55 6.35 -18.39 6.36
C GLN A 55 4.95 -17.84 6.58
N ARG A 56 4.82 -16.54 6.84
CA ARG A 56 3.52 -15.87 7.02
C ARG A 56 3.01 -15.22 5.74
N LEU A 57 3.91 -14.75 4.88
CA LEU A 57 3.61 -14.06 3.63
C LEU A 57 4.20 -14.84 2.45
N SER A 58 3.49 -15.88 2.05
CA SER A 58 3.87 -16.77 0.95
C SER A 58 3.86 -16.04 -0.40
N SER A 59 4.78 -16.42 -1.28
CA SER A 59 4.80 -16.04 -2.71
C SER A 59 4.31 -17.15 -3.65
N ALA A 60 3.90 -18.30 -3.08
CA ALA A 60 3.49 -19.51 -3.79
C ALA A 60 1.97 -19.59 -3.95
#